data_AF-A0AAD6M4F8-F1
#
_entry.id   AF-A0AAD6M4F8-F1
#
_cell.length_a   1.000
_cell.length_b   1.000
_cell.length_c   1.000
_cell.angle_alpha   90.00
_cell.angle_beta   90.00
_cell.angle_gamma   90.00
#
_symmetry.space_group_name_H-M   'P 1'
#
loop_
_entity.id
_entity.type
_entity.pdbx_description
1 polymer ?
#
loop_
_entity_poly.entity_id
_entity_poly.type
_entity_poly.pdbx_seq_one_letter_code
_entity_poly.pdbx_strand_id
1 'polypeptide(L)'
;KQHLKVTVNNQRRKTILHSYFYPSFFFFPSFELSRFKILEEEEEEDEEEEEDSSMAIGVEALPLTFVAHALAVAGAVMVLVWNLYYRGGLAWEATNKSLIFNLHPVLMLIGLIIIGGEAIMSYKSLPLKKEVKKVIHLGLHAIAIILGSVGIAAAFKNHNESNIANLYSLHSWLGISIISLYGIQVSSHSFHSIFIFFYSDFLCPNLSIFHQHAC
;
A
#
# COMPACT_ATOMS: atom_id res chain seq x y z
N LYS A 1 -27.38 37.82 -50.61
CA LYS A 1 -28.11 38.27 -49.39
C LYS A 1 -27.97 37.17 -48.35
N GLN A 2 -26.79 37.01 -47.73
CA GLN A 2 -26.40 37.60 -46.43
C GLN A 2 -27.40 37.27 -45.31
N HIS A 3 -27.11 36.23 -44.56
CA HIS A 3 -27.39 36.15 -43.12
C HIS A 3 -26.34 35.21 -42.49
N LEU A 4 -25.08 35.68 -42.51
CA LEU A 4 -23.99 35.17 -41.67
C LEU A 4 -24.06 36.01 -40.39
N LYS A 5 -24.49 35.43 -39.28
CA LYS A 5 -24.70 36.14 -38.02
C LYS A 5 -24.09 35.31 -36.88
N VAL A 6 -23.20 35.95 -36.12
CA VAL A 6 -22.90 35.67 -34.69
C VAL A 6 -22.09 34.37 -34.48
N THR A 7 -20.84 34.32 -34.00
CA THR A 7 -19.97 35.25 -33.30
C THR A 7 -18.56 34.67 -33.37
N VAL A 8 -17.66 35.35 -34.09
CA VAL A 8 -16.21 35.19 -33.93
C VAL A 8 -15.79 36.38 -33.07
N ASN A 9 -15.66 36.20 -31.75
CA ASN A 9 -14.91 37.14 -30.92
C ASN A 9 -14.62 36.56 -29.53
N ASN A 10 -13.43 35.99 -29.34
CA ASN A 10 -12.65 36.38 -28.15
C ASN A 10 -11.17 36.21 -28.47
N GLN A 11 -10.75 36.99 -29.45
CA GLN A 11 -9.35 37.22 -29.69
C GLN A 11 -8.82 38.12 -28.59
N ARG A 12 -7.68 37.69 -28.08
CA ARG A 12 -6.57 38.55 -27.71
C ARG A 12 -6.72 39.29 -26.38
N ARG A 13 -5.58 39.21 -25.71
CA ARG A 13 -4.88 40.35 -25.11
C ARG A 13 -5.40 40.71 -23.70
N LYS A 14 -4.55 40.82 -22.68
CA LYS A 14 -3.09 40.89 -22.61
C LYS A 14 -2.80 41.34 -21.18
N THR A 15 -1.54 41.18 -20.78
CA THR A 15 -0.84 42.10 -19.87
C THR A 15 -1.02 41.74 -18.40
N ILE A 16 -0.08 41.02 -17.78
CA ILE A 16 1.28 41.46 -17.40
C ILE A 16 1.26 42.27 -16.09
N LEU A 17 2.23 41.88 -15.25
CA LEU A 17 2.99 42.64 -14.24
C LEU A 17 2.56 42.55 -12.77
N HIS A 18 3.49 41.92 -12.05
CA HIS A 18 4.17 42.41 -10.84
C HIS A 18 3.40 42.53 -9.53
N SER A 19 3.79 41.62 -8.63
CA SER A 19 4.60 41.93 -7.46
C SER A 19 3.94 42.60 -6.26
N TYR A 20 4.33 42.07 -5.10
CA TYR A 20 4.10 42.53 -3.73
C TYR A 20 2.71 42.23 -3.19
N PHE A 21 2.59 41.22 -2.33
CA PHE A 21 2.62 41.40 -0.87
C PHE A 21 2.22 40.08 -0.20
N TYR A 22 3.20 39.33 0.33
CA TYR A 22 2.90 38.38 1.40
C TYR A 22 2.63 39.19 2.66
N PRO A 23 1.50 38.92 3.32
CA PRO A 23 1.58 38.67 4.74
C PRO A 23 0.75 37.45 5.13
N SER A 24 1.42 36.56 5.85
CA SER A 24 0.95 35.87 7.04
C SER A 24 -0.53 35.95 7.41
N PHE A 25 -1.08 34.76 7.64
CA PHE A 25 -2.10 34.40 8.64
C PHE A 25 -3.59 34.59 8.29
N PHE A 26 -4.26 33.42 8.22
CA PHE A 26 -5.68 33.15 8.52
C PHE A 26 -6.74 33.82 7.64
N PHE A 27 -7.08 33.16 6.52
CA PHE A 27 -8.47 33.06 6.07
C PHE A 27 -8.63 31.88 5.09
N PHE A 28 -9.12 30.75 5.58
CA PHE A 28 -9.63 29.63 4.78
C PHE A 28 -10.97 29.26 5.41
N PRO A 29 -12.11 29.42 4.70
CA PRO A 29 -12.71 28.21 4.10
C PRO A 29 -13.70 28.46 2.93
N SER A 30 -13.48 27.82 1.78
CA SER A 30 -14.52 27.31 0.83
C SER A 30 -13.96 27.11 -0.58
N PHE A 31 -13.00 27.95 -1.01
CA PHE A 31 -12.54 27.95 -2.40
C PHE A 31 -11.53 26.81 -2.70
N GLU A 32 -10.74 26.39 -1.71
CA GLU A 32 -9.85 25.24 -1.87
C GLU A 32 -10.60 23.91 -1.98
N LEU A 33 -11.81 23.79 -1.40
CA LEU A 33 -12.53 22.52 -1.37
C LEU A 33 -13.15 22.20 -2.73
N SER A 34 -13.62 23.22 -3.47
CA SER A 34 -14.03 23.05 -4.86
C SER A 34 -12.84 22.81 -5.78
N ARG A 35 -11.68 23.43 -5.52
CA ARG A 35 -10.45 23.14 -6.26
C ARG A 35 -9.93 21.74 -5.97
N PHE A 36 -10.04 21.28 -4.73
CA PHE A 36 -9.67 19.93 -4.29
C PHE A 36 -10.63 18.87 -4.83
N LYS A 37 -11.94 19.16 -4.88
CA LYS A 37 -12.95 18.31 -5.53
C LYS A 37 -12.71 18.18 -7.03
N ILE A 38 -12.38 19.29 -7.70
CA ILE A 38 -12.03 19.29 -9.12
C ILE A 38 -10.71 18.55 -9.35
N LEU A 39 -9.75 18.64 -8.44
CA LEU A 39 -8.50 17.89 -8.51
C LEU A 39 -8.72 16.40 -8.21
N GLU A 40 -9.64 16.02 -7.32
CA GLU A 40 -10.04 14.63 -7.12
C GLU A 40 -10.86 14.09 -8.30
N GLU A 41 -11.72 14.89 -8.93
CA GLU A 41 -12.43 14.50 -10.16
C GLU A 41 -11.47 14.40 -11.35
N GLU A 42 -10.49 15.32 -11.50
CA GLU A 42 -9.41 15.19 -12.49
C GLU A 42 -8.52 13.98 -12.20
N GLU A 43 -8.15 13.72 -10.95
CA GLU A 43 -7.33 12.56 -10.58
C GLU A 43 -8.12 11.24 -10.70
N GLU A 44 -9.43 11.23 -10.47
CA GLU A 44 -10.30 10.07 -10.72
C GLU A 44 -10.53 9.83 -12.22
N GLU A 45 -10.72 10.88 -13.03
CA GLU A 45 -10.80 10.76 -14.49
C GLU A 45 -9.46 10.34 -15.10
N ASP A 46 -8.34 10.89 -14.62
CA ASP A 46 -6.99 10.51 -15.04
C ASP A 46 -6.65 9.08 -14.58
N GLU A 47 -7.06 8.65 -13.38
CA GLU A 47 -6.90 7.25 -12.93
C GLU A 47 -7.80 6.27 -13.71
N GLU A 48 -9.04 6.64 -14.05
CA GLU A 48 -9.93 5.81 -14.86
C GLU A 48 -9.48 5.74 -16.33
N GLU A 49 -8.98 6.84 -16.91
CA GLU A 49 -8.36 6.86 -18.24
C GLU A 49 -7.00 6.13 -18.24
N GLU A 50 -6.20 6.22 -17.17
CA GLU A 50 -4.96 5.43 -17.02
C GLU A 50 -5.29 3.94 -16.81
N GLU A 51 -6.37 3.60 -16.09
CA GLU A 51 -6.87 2.24 -15.96
C GLU A 51 -7.35 1.70 -17.31
N ASP A 52 -8.17 2.43 -18.07
CA ASP A 52 -8.67 2.03 -19.41
C ASP A 52 -7.54 1.95 -20.46
N SER A 53 -6.58 2.88 -20.43
CA SER A 53 -5.42 2.84 -21.32
C SER A 53 -4.40 1.74 -20.94
N SER A 54 -4.27 1.42 -19.65
CA SER A 54 -3.48 0.26 -19.19
C SER A 54 -4.13 -1.07 -19.57
N MET A 55 -5.46 -1.10 -19.69
CA MET A 55 -6.22 -2.24 -20.23
C MET A 55 -6.05 -2.37 -21.75
N ALA A 56 -5.75 -1.27 -22.47
CA ALA A 56 -5.43 -1.27 -23.89
C ALA A 56 -3.99 -1.72 -24.21
N ILE A 57 -3.04 -1.60 -23.27
CA ILE A 57 -1.68 -2.15 -23.37
C ILE A 57 -1.66 -3.57 -22.79
N GLY A 58 -2.60 -4.40 -23.24
CA GLY A 58 -2.79 -5.77 -22.81
C GLY A 58 -1.76 -6.74 -23.39
N VAL A 59 -0.51 -6.67 -22.94
CA VAL A 59 0.24 -7.92 -22.77
C VAL A 59 -0.17 -8.46 -21.41
N GLU A 60 -1.32 -9.17 -21.38
CA GLU A 60 -1.64 -10.24 -20.44
C GLU A 60 -1.02 -10.05 -19.03
N ALA A 61 -1.56 -9.17 -18.18
CA ALA A 61 -1.11 -9.08 -16.78
C ALA A 61 -1.44 -10.37 -15.97
N LEU A 62 -2.38 -11.18 -16.47
CA LEU A 62 -2.84 -12.45 -15.89
C LEU A 62 -1.77 -13.56 -15.83
N PRO A 63 -0.99 -13.87 -16.87
CA PRO A 63 0.09 -14.85 -16.79
C PRO A 63 1.19 -14.44 -15.80
N LEU A 64 1.47 -13.14 -15.63
CA LEU A 64 2.46 -12.68 -14.66
C LEU A 64 2.01 -12.96 -13.22
N THR A 65 0.72 -12.74 -12.92
CA THR A 65 0.19 -13.10 -11.60
C THR A 65 0.21 -14.61 -11.40
N PHE A 66 -0.17 -15.41 -12.40
CA PHE A 66 -0.12 -16.88 -12.30
C PHE A 66 1.31 -17.40 -12.07
N VAL A 67 2.30 -16.84 -12.76
CA VAL A 67 3.72 -17.17 -12.54
C VAL A 67 4.16 -16.80 -11.14
N ALA A 68 3.77 -15.62 -10.63
CA ALA A 68 4.09 -15.20 -9.27
C ALA A 68 3.52 -16.16 -8.21
N HIS A 69 2.25 -16.58 -8.35
CA HIS A 69 1.63 -17.55 -7.45
C HIS A 69 2.33 -18.92 -7.53
N ALA A 70 2.65 -19.39 -8.75
CA ALA A 70 3.37 -20.65 -8.93
C ALA A 70 4.75 -20.64 -8.26
N LEU A 71 5.49 -19.54 -8.40
CA LEU A 71 6.78 -19.33 -7.73
C LEU A 71 6.63 -19.23 -6.20
N ALA A 72 5.58 -18.56 -5.71
CA ALA A 72 5.29 -18.48 -4.28
C ALA A 72 5.00 -19.86 -3.69
N VAL A 73 4.18 -20.67 -4.35
CA VAL A 73 3.89 -22.06 -3.94
C VAL A 73 5.16 -22.92 -4.00
N ALA A 74 5.93 -22.84 -5.08
CA ALA A 74 7.18 -23.57 -5.21
C ALA A 74 8.18 -23.21 -4.09
N GLY A 75 8.34 -21.91 -3.81
CA GLY A 75 9.20 -21.42 -2.72
C GLY A 75 8.72 -21.90 -1.35
N ALA A 76 7.41 -21.83 -1.08
CA ALA A 76 6.82 -22.33 0.16
C ALA A 76 7.08 -23.83 0.36
N VAL A 77 6.83 -24.65 -0.66
CA VAL A 77 7.08 -26.10 -0.61
C VAL A 77 8.56 -26.39 -0.39
N MET A 78 9.45 -25.70 -1.11
CA MET A 78 10.89 -25.90 -0.98
C MET A 78 11.38 -25.58 0.44
N VAL A 79 10.96 -24.45 1.03
CA VAL A 79 11.35 -24.08 2.39
C VAL A 79 10.71 -24.99 3.44
N LEU A 80 9.48 -25.45 3.23
CA LEU A 80 8.84 -26.43 4.13
C LEU A 80 9.55 -27.78 4.10
N VAL A 81 9.85 -28.32 2.91
CA VAL A 81 10.61 -29.57 2.76
C VAL A 81 12.00 -29.44 3.38
N TRP A 82 12.67 -28.30 3.15
CA TRP A 82 13.97 -28.03 3.77
C TRP A 82 13.90 -28.08 5.30
N ASN A 83 12.92 -27.42 5.91
CA ASN A 83 12.84 -27.34 7.37
C ASN A 83 12.29 -28.61 8.02
N LEU A 84 11.32 -29.29 7.39
CA LEU A 84 10.70 -30.50 7.94
C LEU A 84 11.55 -31.74 7.72
N TYR A 85 12.06 -31.95 6.49
CA TYR A 85 12.77 -33.17 6.13
C TYR A 85 14.27 -33.07 6.45
N TYR A 86 14.94 -31.99 6.04
CA TYR A 86 16.40 -31.89 6.19
C TYR A 86 16.83 -31.32 7.54
N ARG A 87 16.05 -30.43 8.15
CA ARG A 87 16.40 -29.75 9.41
C ARG A 87 15.72 -30.35 10.65
N GLY A 88 14.95 -31.42 10.48
CA GLY A 88 14.38 -32.20 11.59
C GLY A 88 13.14 -31.61 12.24
N GLY A 89 12.46 -30.64 11.60
CA GLY A 89 11.15 -30.15 12.03
C GLY A 89 11.13 -28.68 12.48
N LEU A 90 9.95 -28.28 12.96
CA LEU A 90 9.64 -26.93 13.47
C LEU A 90 9.15 -27.05 14.91
N ALA A 91 9.84 -26.39 15.84
CA ALA A 91 9.42 -26.36 17.24
C ALA A 91 9.71 -24.98 17.85
N TRP A 92 8.72 -24.42 18.54
CA TRP A 92 8.88 -23.17 19.29
C TRP A 92 9.76 -23.35 20.55
N GLU A 93 9.71 -24.55 21.12
CA GLU A 93 10.51 -24.98 22.26
C GLU A 93 11.00 -26.40 22.02
N ALA A 94 12.32 -26.59 22.02
CA ALA A 94 12.95 -27.89 21.80
C ALA A 94 14.31 -27.94 22.50
N THR A 95 14.72 -29.14 22.91
CA THR A 95 16.06 -29.39 23.46
C THR A 95 17.16 -29.02 22.45
N ASN A 96 16.87 -29.20 21.15
CA ASN A 96 17.71 -28.78 20.04
C ASN A 96 17.31 -27.38 19.56
N LYS A 97 18.10 -26.38 19.94
CA LYS A 97 17.87 -24.95 19.61
C LYS A 97 17.81 -24.68 18.10
N SER A 98 18.50 -25.49 17.31
CA SER A 98 18.46 -25.43 15.85
C SER A 98 17.05 -25.57 15.25
N LEU A 99 16.12 -26.26 15.93
CA LEU A 99 14.72 -26.37 15.48
C LEU A 99 13.95 -25.05 15.67
N ILE A 100 14.32 -24.25 16.67
CA ILE A 100 13.73 -22.92 16.91
C ILE A 100 14.13 -21.99 15.76
N PHE A 101 15.38 -22.09 15.30
CA PHE A 101 15.85 -21.30 14.16
C PHE A 101 15.11 -21.65 12.85
N ASN A 102 14.68 -22.89 12.65
CA ASN A 102 13.97 -23.30 11.43
C ASN A 102 12.64 -22.54 11.24
N LEU A 103 12.05 -22.00 12.32
CA LEU A 103 10.86 -21.14 12.21
C LEU A 103 11.17 -19.80 11.55
N HIS A 104 12.39 -19.27 11.72
CA HIS A 104 12.79 -17.98 11.15
C HIS A 104 12.65 -17.93 9.62
N PRO A 105 13.32 -18.78 8.82
CA PRO A 105 13.20 -18.72 7.36
C PRO A 105 11.79 -19.04 6.85
N VAL A 106 11.05 -19.92 7.54
CA VAL A 106 9.66 -20.26 7.17
C VAL A 106 8.74 -19.05 7.36
N LEU A 107 8.77 -18.42 8.53
CA LEU A 107 7.91 -17.29 8.85
C LEU A 107 8.29 -16.04 8.04
N MET A 108 9.58 -15.83 7.78
CA MET A 108 10.05 -14.71 6.96
C MET A 108 9.62 -14.84 5.50
N LEU A 109 9.73 -16.05 4.90
CA LEU A 109 9.26 -16.28 3.53
C LEU A 109 7.74 -16.16 3.43
N ILE A 110 7.00 -16.84 4.30
CA ILE A 110 5.52 -16.84 4.21
C ILE A 110 4.96 -15.46 4.54
N GLY A 111 5.47 -14.81 5.59
CA GLY A 111 4.99 -13.51 6.03
C GLY A 111 5.35 -12.38 5.07
N LEU A 112 6.64 -12.09 4.90
CA LEU A 112 7.05 -10.87 4.20
C LEU A 112 7.06 -11.02 2.67
N ILE A 113 7.39 -12.21 2.15
CA ILE A 113 7.52 -12.41 0.71
C ILE A 113 6.20 -12.86 0.10
N ILE A 114 5.60 -13.95 0.61
CA ILE A 114 4.37 -14.49 0.02
C ILE A 114 3.19 -13.59 0.37
N ILE A 115 2.84 -13.46 1.65
CA ILE A 115 1.68 -12.64 2.06
C ILE A 115 1.90 -11.17 1.70
N GLY A 116 3.12 -10.65 1.85
CA GLY A 116 3.46 -9.31 1.39
C GLY A 116 3.33 -9.12 -0.12
N GLY A 117 3.69 -10.11 -0.94
CA GLY A 117 3.49 -10.09 -2.39
C GLY A 117 2.02 -10.14 -2.79
N GLU A 118 1.25 -11.03 -2.15
CA GLU A 118 -0.21 -11.11 -2.32
C GLU A 118 -0.90 -9.78 -1.96
N ALA A 119 -0.43 -9.11 -0.91
CA ALA A 119 -0.94 -7.80 -0.51
C ALA A 119 -0.78 -6.76 -1.63
N ILE A 120 0.38 -6.73 -2.29
CA ILE A 120 0.65 -5.81 -3.41
C ILE A 120 -0.24 -6.15 -4.63
N MET A 121 -0.41 -7.43 -4.91
CA MET A 121 -1.20 -7.91 -6.06
C MET A 121 -2.72 -7.79 -5.84
N SER A 122 -3.17 -7.60 -4.61
CA SER A 122 -4.61 -7.59 -4.25
C SER A 122 -5.41 -6.47 -4.94
N TYR A 123 -4.80 -5.31 -5.21
CA TYR A 123 -5.46 -4.20 -5.92
C TYR A 123 -5.85 -4.54 -7.36
N LYS A 124 -5.00 -5.30 -8.07
CA LYS A 124 -5.22 -5.71 -9.46
C LYS A 124 -6.03 -7.02 -9.57
N SER A 125 -5.97 -7.88 -8.57
CA SER A 125 -6.56 -9.22 -8.65
C SER A 125 -8.04 -9.28 -8.27
N LEU A 126 -8.55 -8.28 -7.54
CA LEU A 126 -9.93 -8.28 -7.03
C LEU A 126 -10.77 -7.18 -7.70
N PRO A 127 -11.85 -7.52 -8.45
CA PRO A 127 -12.79 -6.54 -9.00
C PRO A 127 -13.80 -6.07 -7.94
N LEU A 128 -13.28 -5.51 -6.83
CA LEU A 128 -14.06 -4.99 -5.71
C LEU A 128 -14.04 -3.47 -5.66
N LYS A 129 -14.91 -2.86 -4.85
CA LYS A 129 -14.90 -1.41 -4.60
C LYS A 129 -13.56 -0.96 -4.02
N LYS A 130 -13.08 0.24 -4.40
CA LYS A 130 -11.77 0.81 -3.98
C LYS A 130 -11.57 0.72 -2.46
N GLU A 131 -12.58 1.06 -1.67
CA GLU A 131 -12.58 0.95 -0.19
C GLU A 131 -12.26 -0.45 0.33
N VAL A 132 -12.87 -1.48 -0.26
CA VAL A 132 -12.69 -2.87 0.18
C VAL A 132 -11.29 -3.37 -0.17
N LYS A 133 -10.79 -3.02 -1.37
CA LYS A 133 -9.41 -3.37 -1.77
C LYS A 133 -8.39 -2.77 -0.80
N LYS A 134 -8.59 -1.53 -0.39
CA LYS A 134 -7.72 -0.82 0.56
C LYS A 134 -7.66 -1.50 1.93
N VAL A 135 -8.81 -1.93 2.46
CA VAL A 135 -8.90 -2.68 3.72
C VAL A 135 -8.20 -4.03 3.63
N ILE A 136 -8.42 -4.78 2.53
CA ILE A 136 -7.78 -6.09 2.32
C ILE A 136 -6.26 -5.93 2.20
N HIS A 137 -5.79 -4.99 1.38
CA HIS A 137 -4.38 -4.70 1.20
C HIS A 137 -3.71 -4.38 2.55
N LEU A 138 -4.32 -3.50 3.33
CA LEU A 138 -3.78 -3.13 4.63
C LEU A 138 -3.82 -4.31 5.63
N GLY A 139 -4.89 -5.10 5.62
CA GLY A 139 -5.02 -6.29 6.45
C GLY A 139 -3.95 -7.35 6.16
N LEU A 140 -3.63 -7.59 4.89
CA LEU A 140 -2.59 -8.53 4.48
C LEU A 140 -1.20 -8.05 4.91
N HIS A 141 -0.90 -6.75 4.73
CA HIS A 141 0.35 -6.17 5.23
C HIS A 141 0.48 -6.22 6.76
N ALA A 142 -0.61 -6.04 7.50
CA ALA A 142 -0.62 -6.19 8.95
C ALA A 142 -0.27 -7.63 9.38
N ILE A 143 -0.86 -8.64 8.71
CA ILE A 143 -0.54 -10.06 8.96
C ILE A 143 0.93 -10.35 8.63
N ALA A 144 1.44 -9.80 7.52
CA ALA A 144 2.83 -9.95 7.11
C ALA A 144 3.81 -9.41 8.18
N ILE A 145 3.52 -8.24 8.78
CA ILE A 145 4.33 -7.68 9.88
C ILE A 145 4.30 -8.57 11.12
N ILE A 146 3.14 -9.09 11.50
CA ILE A 146 3.01 -9.97 12.67
C ILE A 146 3.85 -11.23 12.47
N LEU A 147 3.73 -11.89 11.31
CA LEU A 147 4.51 -13.09 11.00
C LEU A 147 6.01 -12.80 10.91
N GLY A 148 6.41 -11.68 10.28
CA GLY A 148 7.81 -11.25 10.22
C GLY A 148 8.40 -10.97 11.61
N SER A 149 7.62 -10.34 12.50
CA SER A 149 8.02 -10.07 13.89
C SER A 149 8.24 -11.36 14.67
N VAL A 150 7.34 -12.34 14.54
CA VAL A 150 7.50 -13.68 15.15
C VAL A 150 8.71 -14.40 14.56
N GLY A 151 8.96 -14.27 13.25
CA GLY A 151 10.14 -14.81 12.59
C GLY A 151 11.46 -14.25 13.13
N ILE A 152 11.55 -12.93 13.34
CA ILE A 152 12.70 -12.32 14.02
C ILE A 152 12.81 -12.83 15.46
N ALA A 153 11.71 -12.84 16.21
CA ALA A 153 11.70 -13.27 17.61
C ALA A 153 12.24 -14.70 17.78
N ALA A 154 11.91 -15.61 16.86
CA ALA A 154 12.46 -16.96 16.83
C ALA A 154 13.99 -16.98 16.62
N ALA A 155 14.53 -16.11 15.76
CA ALA A 155 15.97 -15.99 15.55
C ALA A 155 16.70 -15.47 16.81
N PHE A 156 16.16 -14.42 17.44
CA PHE A 156 16.73 -13.89 18.69
C PHE A 156 16.64 -14.91 19.83
N LYS A 157 15.52 -15.64 19.95
CA LYS A 157 15.36 -16.72 20.94
C LYS A 157 16.45 -17.78 20.75
N ASN A 158 16.67 -18.24 19.52
CA ASN A 158 17.71 -19.22 19.23
C ASN A 158 19.13 -18.72 19.59
N HIS A 159 19.47 -17.47 19.27
CA HIS A 159 20.77 -16.91 19.62
C HIS A 159 20.95 -16.74 21.14
N ASN A 160 19.91 -16.26 21.84
CA ASN A 160 19.94 -16.07 23.28
C ASN A 160 20.08 -17.40 24.02
N GLU A 161 19.30 -18.42 23.63
CA GLU A 161 19.43 -19.75 24.21
C GLU A 161 20.78 -20.39 23.86
N SER A 162 21.34 -20.13 22.67
CA SER A 162 22.62 -20.70 22.22
C SER A 162 23.85 -19.91 22.69
N ASN A 163 23.69 -18.82 23.45
CA ASN A 163 24.78 -17.91 23.83
C ASN A 163 25.62 -17.39 22.65
N ILE A 164 24.96 -17.11 21.52
CA ILE A 164 25.60 -16.52 20.33
C ILE A 164 25.35 -15.02 20.36
N ALA A 165 26.35 -14.21 20.03
CA ALA A 165 26.19 -12.78 19.91
C ALA A 165 25.10 -12.43 18.86
N ASN A 166 24.24 -11.47 19.17
CA ASN A 166 23.21 -11.01 18.24
C ASN A 166 23.78 -9.96 17.25
N LEU A 167 23.13 -9.82 16.09
CA LEU A 167 23.36 -8.72 15.13
C LEU A 167 24.79 -8.55 14.59
N TYR A 168 25.61 -9.61 14.58
CA TYR A 168 26.99 -9.53 14.06
C TYR A 168 27.09 -9.72 12.54
N SER A 169 26.02 -10.19 11.89
CA SER A 169 26.01 -10.50 10.46
C SER A 169 25.37 -9.38 9.63
N LEU A 170 25.85 -9.19 8.40
CA LEU A 170 25.20 -8.28 7.45
C LEU A 170 23.75 -8.67 7.17
N HIS A 171 23.43 -9.97 7.16
CA HIS A 171 22.06 -10.45 7.00
C HIS A 171 21.14 -9.89 8.10
N SER A 172 21.59 -9.90 9.35
CA SER A 172 20.80 -9.38 10.46
C SER A 172 20.64 -7.85 10.43
N TRP A 173 21.64 -7.12 9.93
CA TRP A 173 21.55 -5.67 9.73
C TRP A 173 20.54 -5.33 8.63
N LEU A 174 20.65 -5.99 7.48
CA LEU A 174 19.70 -5.78 6.38
C LEU A 174 18.29 -6.23 6.78
N GLY A 175 18.16 -7.36 7.47
CA GLY A 175 16.87 -7.89 7.93
C GLY A 175 16.16 -6.93 8.88
N ILE A 176 16.86 -6.39 9.88
CA ILE A 176 16.26 -5.42 10.80
C ILE A 176 15.91 -4.11 10.07
N SER A 177 16.78 -3.61 9.19
CA SER A 177 16.50 -2.42 8.40
C SER A 177 15.27 -2.59 7.50
N ILE A 178 15.14 -3.71 6.79
CA ILE A 178 14.00 -3.98 5.89
C ILE A 178 12.70 -4.05 6.69
N ILE A 179 12.69 -4.77 7.82
CA ILE A 179 11.47 -4.90 8.63
C ILE A 179 11.08 -3.58 9.29
N SER A 180 12.06 -2.78 9.73
CA SER A 180 11.79 -1.43 10.23
C SER A 180 11.20 -0.53 9.16
N LEU A 181 11.77 -0.52 7.95
CA LEU A 181 11.25 0.27 6.82
C LEU A 181 9.85 -0.17 6.42
N TYR A 182 9.62 -1.48 6.34
CA TYR A 182 8.31 -2.06 6.04
C TYR A 182 7.26 -1.69 7.09
N GLY A 183 7.63 -1.73 8.38
CA GLY A 183 6.76 -1.29 9.48
C GLY A 183 6.39 0.19 9.41
N ILE A 184 7.35 1.05 9.09
CA ILE A 184 7.13 2.50 8.90
C ILE A 184 6.21 2.74 7.70
N GLN A 185 6.42 2.01 6.60
CA GLN A 185 5.59 2.13 5.40
C GLN A 185 4.13 1.76 5.71
N VAL A 186 3.87 0.60 6.31
CA VAL A 186 2.50 0.18 6.64
C VAL A 186 1.86 1.13 7.65
N SER A 187 2.61 1.59 8.66
CA SER A 187 2.09 2.50 9.68
C SER A 187 1.73 3.88 9.11
N SER A 188 2.56 4.44 8.24
CA SER A 188 2.30 5.73 7.58
C SER A 188 1.11 5.66 6.63
N HIS A 189 1.02 4.60 5.81
CA HIS A 189 -0.14 4.37 4.95
C HIS A 189 -1.43 4.14 5.74
N SER A 190 -1.36 3.40 6.86
CA SER A 190 -2.51 3.19 7.75
C SER A 190 -2.99 4.50 8.35
N PHE A 191 -2.07 5.31 8.88
CA PHE A 191 -2.39 6.58 9.52
C PHE A 191 -3.00 7.57 8.53
N HIS A 192 -2.41 7.70 7.34
CA HIS A 192 -2.94 8.56 6.28
C HIS A 192 -4.34 8.12 5.83
N SER A 193 -4.55 6.81 5.66
CA SER A 193 -5.85 6.26 5.25
C SER A 193 -6.95 6.49 6.30
N ILE A 194 -6.63 6.28 7.57
CA ILE A 194 -7.56 6.53 8.69
C ILE A 194 -7.84 8.02 8.83
N PHE A 195 -6.82 8.86 8.71
CA PHE A 195 -6.95 10.32 8.79
C PHE A 195 -7.91 10.82 7.70
N ILE A 196 -7.74 10.41 6.45
CA ILE A 196 -8.67 10.79 5.36
C ILE A 196 -10.10 10.32 5.68
N PHE A 197 -10.28 9.04 6.07
CA PHE A 197 -11.60 8.51 6.38
C PHE A 197 -12.32 9.32 7.47
N PHE A 198 -11.64 9.59 8.60
CA PHE A 198 -12.22 10.38 9.69
C PHE A 198 -12.45 11.85 9.33
N TYR A 199 -11.58 12.47 8.52
CA TYR A 199 -11.78 13.85 8.07
C TYR A 199 -12.95 13.97 7.09
N SER A 200 -13.10 13.01 6.16
CA SER A 200 -14.22 12.96 5.22
C SER A 200 -15.55 12.82 5.94
N ASP A 201 -15.66 11.94 6.93
CA ASP A 201 -16.87 11.78 7.75
C ASP A 201 -17.19 13.02 8.60
N PHE A 202 -16.18 13.78 9.04
CA PHE A 202 -16.35 14.97 9.88
C PHE A 202 -16.72 16.24 9.06
N LEU A 203 -16.22 16.36 7.82
CA LEU A 203 -16.54 17.49 6.93
C LEU A 203 -17.84 17.28 6.14
N CYS A 204 -18.26 16.03 5.88
CA CYS A 204 -19.46 15.71 5.11
C CYS A 204 -20.66 15.08 5.88
N PRO A 205 -20.95 15.37 7.16
CA PRO A 205 -22.21 14.89 7.75
C PRO A 205 -23.44 15.67 7.23
N ASN A 206 -23.26 16.86 6.61
CA ASN A 206 -24.36 17.79 6.29
C ASN A 206 -24.66 17.98 4.79
N LEU A 207 -23.88 17.42 3.86
CA LEU A 207 -24.13 17.64 2.42
C LEU A 207 -25.27 16.76 1.87
N SER A 208 -25.57 15.64 2.51
CA SER A 208 -26.74 14.80 2.18
C SER A 208 -28.07 15.43 2.59
N ILE A 209 -28.09 16.32 3.60
CA ILE A 209 -29.30 17.00 4.07
C ILE A 209 -29.65 18.20 3.18
N PHE A 210 -28.64 18.92 2.66
CA PHE A 210 -28.89 20.10 1.82
C PHE A 210 -29.32 19.77 0.39
N HIS A 211 -28.99 18.59 -0.13
CA HIS A 211 -29.41 18.21 -1.49
C HIS A 211 -30.88 17.78 -1.58
N GLN A 212 -31.56 17.53 -0.46
CA GLN A 212 -32.98 17.13 -0.44
C GLN A 212 -33.95 18.31 -0.26
N HIS A 213 -33.45 19.51 0.07
CA HIS A 213 -34.25 20.73 0.23
C HIS A 213 -34.13 21.73 -0.93
N ALA A 214 -33.42 21.37 -2.01
CA ALA A 214 -33.18 22.23 -3.17
C ALA A 214 -33.77 21.69 -4.50
N CYS A 215 -34.67 20.71 -4.44
CA CYS A 215 -35.50 20.26 -5.57
C CYS A 215 -36.93 20.78 -5.42
#